data_AF-A0A7S1FWA1-F1
#
_entry.id   AF-A0A7S1FWA1-F1
#
_cell.length_a   1.000
_cell.length_b   1.000
_cell.length_c   1.000
_cell.angle_alpha   90.00
_cell.angle_beta   90.00
_cell.angle_gamma   90.00
#
_symmetry.space_group_name_H-M   'P 1'
#
loop_
_entity.id
_entity.type
_entity.pdbx_description
1 polymer ?
#
loop_
_entity_poly.entity_id
_entity_poly.type
_entity_poly.pdbx_seq_one_letter_code
_entity_poly.pdbx_strand_id
1 'polypeptide(L)'
;MKLFSMIFAVAMAGILSTEVSAAGEDCEVCIKVIQDIRDMLDKEDWSKKPMVEEAMAKYCANKELPPREKKVCYYIDPIKRDVAQPFSTGMPVDKVCKRINQKNAEVCGVKFPIKSAAMPKEDIAKLRVKALKKILADRGVECKNCVEKSEYVNRVIETAHLDGEL
;
A
#
# COMPACT_ATOMS: atom_id res chain seq x y z
N MET A 1 -13.75 15.63 -66.72
CA MET A 1 -15.10 15.84 -66.13
C MET A 1 -15.53 14.50 -65.55
N LYS A 2 -15.77 14.27 -64.27
CA LYS A 2 -16.16 15.08 -63.11
C LYS A 2 -15.45 14.44 -61.88
N LEU A 3 -14.62 15.18 -61.13
CA LEU A 3 -14.97 15.75 -59.82
C LEU A 3 -16.11 15.02 -59.09
N PHE A 4 -15.78 14.22 -58.08
CA PHE A 4 -16.57 14.10 -56.86
C PHE A 4 -15.64 14.21 -55.66
N SER A 5 -15.58 15.44 -55.16
CA SER A 5 -15.18 15.74 -53.80
C SER A 5 -16.30 15.25 -52.88
N MET A 6 -15.99 14.42 -51.89
CA MET A 6 -16.78 14.34 -50.67
C MET A 6 -15.86 14.01 -49.49
N ILE A 7 -15.66 15.08 -48.73
CA ILE A 7 -15.06 15.20 -47.40
C ILE A 7 -15.63 14.12 -46.48
N PHE A 8 -14.75 13.28 -45.90
CA PHE A 8 -15.09 12.51 -44.72
C PHE A 8 -14.31 13.03 -43.52
N ALA A 9 -15.07 13.20 -42.44
CA ALA A 9 -14.75 13.98 -41.26
C ALA A 9 -13.69 13.32 -40.37
N VAL A 10 -12.86 14.18 -39.77
CA VAL A 10 -12.35 14.15 -38.39
C VAL A 10 -11.96 12.76 -37.85
N ALA A 11 -10.70 12.38 -38.06
CA ALA A 11 -10.03 11.44 -37.17
C ALA A 11 -9.42 12.25 -36.01
N MET A 12 -10.15 12.27 -34.89
CA MET A 12 -9.73 12.83 -33.62
C MET A 12 -8.44 12.10 -33.19
N ALA A 13 -7.29 12.76 -33.33
CA ALA A 13 -6.03 12.26 -32.81
C ALA A 13 -6.17 12.15 -31.29
N GLY A 14 -6.39 10.92 -30.82
CA GLY A 14 -6.40 10.59 -29.41
C GLY A 14 -5.03 10.91 -28.82
N ILE A 15 -4.93 12.05 -28.15
CA ILE A 15 -3.89 12.25 -27.17
C ILE A 15 -4.23 11.26 -26.05
N LEU A 16 -3.55 10.11 -26.06
CA LEU A 16 -3.46 9.26 -24.90
C LEU A 16 -2.67 10.08 -23.87
N SER A 17 -3.37 10.90 -23.09
CA SER A 17 -2.85 11.39 -21.84
C SER A 17 -2.66 10.15 -20.98
N THR A 18 -1.46 9.55 -21.01
CA THR A 18 -1.03 8.71 -19.92
C THR A 18 -0.96 9.63 -18.71
N GLU A 19 -2.04 9.64 -17.96
CA GLU A 19 -2.06 10.11 -16.60
C GLU A 19 -1.09 9.18 -15.86
N VAL A 20 0.18 9.56 -15.79
CA VAL A 20 1.08 9.07 -14.76
C VAL A 20 0.45 9.54 -13.47
N SER A 21 -0.39 8.67 -12.89
CA SER A 21 -0.94 8.85 -11.56
C SER A 21 0.24 8.97 -10.60
N ALA A 22 0.53 10.20 -10.22
CA ALA A 22 1.39 10.51 -9.10
C ALA A 22 0.67 10.12 -7.79
N ALA A 23 0.60 8.83 -7.47
CA ALA A 23 0.19 8.31 -6.16
C ALA A 23 0.71 6.85 -6.05
N GLY A 24 1.79 6.54 -5.33
CA GLY A 24 1.85 6.68 -3.88
C GLY A 24 1.11 5.57 -3.11
N GLU A 25 0.45 4.62 -3.78
CA GLU A 25 -0.43 3.61 -3.15
C GLU A 25 0.02 2.16 -3.40
N ASP A 26 1.26 1.82 -3.06
CA ASP A 26 1.53 0.41 -2.77
C ASP A 26 0.93 0.12 -1.38
N CYS A 27 0.03 -0.86 -1.35
CA CYS A 27 -0.68 -1.35 -0.17
C CYS A 27 0.12 -2.52 0.45
N GLU A 28 1.45 -2.39 0.53
CA GLU A 28 2.33 -3.56 0.58
C GLU A 28 2.11 -4.44 1.82
N VAL A 29 1.79 -3.85 2.98
CA VAL A 29 1.50 -4.61 4.21
C VAL A 29 0.15 -5.30 4.11
N CYS A 30 -0.88 -4.64 3.55
CA CYS A 30 -2.17 -5.28 3.27
C CYS A 30 -1.99 -6.47 2.32
N ILE A 31 -1.26 -6.27 1.22
CA ILE A 31 -1.03 -7.32 0.22
C ILE A 31 -0.34 -8.51 0.88
N LYS A 32 0.69 -8.27 1.70
CA LYS A 32 1.36 -9.34 2.45
C LYS A 32 0.37 -10.10 3.34
N VAL A 33 -0.37 -9.40 4.22
CA VAL A 33 -1.32 -10.02 5.15
C VAL A 33 -2.36 -10.87 4.40
N ILE A 34 -2.94 -10.30 3.36
CA ILE A 34 -3.99 -10.97 2.58
C ILE A 34 -3.42 -12.15 1.77
N GLN A 35 -2.18 -12.06 1.30
CA GLN A 35 -1.48 -13.18 0.65
C GLN A 35 -1.15 -14.29 1.66
N ASP A 36 -0.63 -13.96 2.84
CA ASP A 36 -0.33 -14.95 3.87
C ASP A 36 -1.61 -15.72 4.29
N ILE A 37 -2.75 -15.03 4.43
CA ILE A 37 -4.06 -15.66 4.68
C ILE A 37 -4.45 -16.60 3.54
N ARG A 38 -4.19 -16.20 2.29
CA ARG A 38 -4.47 -17.03 1.10
C ARG A 38 -3.62 -18.30 1.10
N ASP A 39 -2.36 -18.18 1.49
CA ASP A 39 -1.37 -19.27 1.51
C ASP A 39 -1.60 -20.24 2.68
N MET A 40 -2.42 -19.88 3.67
CA MET A 40 -2.92 -20.79 4.70
C MET A 40 -4.02 -21.74 4.21
N LEU A 41 -4.51 -21.56 2.99
CA LEU A 41 -5.61 -22.32 2.40
C LEU A 41 -5.17 -22.98 1.09
N ASP A 42 -5.67 -24.19 0.86
CA ASP A 42 -5.60 -24.80 -0.46
C ASP A 42 -6.47 -24.03 -1.46
N LYS A 43 -6.08 -24.08 -2.74
CA LYS A 43 -6.74 -23.31 -3.81
C LYS A 43 -8.24 -23.62 -3.94
N GLU A 44 -8.65 -24.85 -3.63
CA GLU A 44 -10.04 -25.28 -3.63
C GLU A 44 -10.88 -24.60 -2.52
N ASP A 45 -10.24 -24.24 -1.42
CA ASP A 45 -10.88 -23.62 -0.26
C ASP A 45 -11.03 -22.11 -0.38
N TRP A 46 -10.32 -21.47 -1.31
CA TRP A 46 -10.46 -20.02 -1.57
C TRP A 46 -11.91 -19.64 -1.89
N SER A 47 -12.64 -20.54 -2.56
CA SER A 47 -14.06 -20.40 -2.92
C SER A 47 -15.01 -20.53 -1.74
N LYS A 48 -14.56 -21.11 -0.62
CA LYS A 48 -15.37 -21.43 0.55
C LYS A 48 -15.24 -20.31 1.58
N LYS A 49 -16.16 -19.34 1.54
CA LYS A 49 -16.14 -18.17 2.44
C LYS A 49 -15.93 -18.50 3.93
N PRO A 50 -16.57 -19.53 4.51
CA PRO A 50 -16.33 -19.89 5.91
C PRO A 50 -14.86 -20.23 6.20
N MET A 51 -14.17 -20.90 5.27
CA MET A 51 -12.76 -21.25 5.42
C MET A 51 -11.85 -20.04 5.29
N VAL A 52 -12.20 -19.09 4.41
CA VAL A 52 -11.48 -17.79 4.32
C VAL A 52 -11.66 -16.99 5.61
N GLU A 53 -12.88 -16.92 6.15
CA GLU A 53 -13.16 -16.22 7.42
C GLU A 53 -12.40 -16.87 8.60
N GLU A 54 -12.32 -18.19 8.64
CA GLU A 54 -11.56 -18.94 9.64
C GLU A 54 -10.05 -18.71 9.50
N ALA A 55 -9.50 -18.76 8.28
CA ALA A 55 -8.09 -18.47 8.03
C ALA A 55 -7.73 -17.03 8.42
N MET A 56 -8.59 -16.06 8.11
CA MET A 56 -8.43 -14.67 8.57
C MET A 56 -8.40 -14.59 10.10
N ALA A 57 -9.36 -15.22 10.77
CA ALA A 57 -9.43 -15.22 12.24
C ALA A 57 -8.17 -15.84 12.85
N LYS A 58 -7.70 -16.98 12.31
CA LYS A 58 -6.49 -17.67 12.76
C LYS A 58 -5.23 -16.83 12.55
N TYR A 59 -5.08 -16.24 11.36
CA TYR A 59 -3.96 -15.35 11.05
C TYR A 59 -3.93 -14.18 12.04
N CYS A 60 -5.06 -13.46 12.18
CA CYS A 60 -5.12 -12.27 13.01
C CYS A 60 -5.09 -12.54 14.53
N ALA A 61 -5.42 -13.75 14.97
CA ALA A 61 -5.24 -14.18 16.36
C ALA A 61 -3.78 -14.51 16.72
N ASN A 62 -2.87 -14.60 15.75
CA ASN A 62 -1.47 -14.91 15.99
C ASN A 62 -0.76 -13.77 16.75
N LYS A 63 -0.38 -14.06 18.00
CA LYS A 63 0.29 -13.11 18.91
C LYS A 63 1.70 -12.73 18.45
N GLU A 64 2.33 -13.54 17.59
CA GLU A 64 3.67 -13.31 17.07
C GLU A 64 3.68 -12.43 15.81
N LEU A 65 2.52 -12.01 15.30
CA LEU A 65 2.47 -11.10 14.15
C LEU A 65 3.25 -9.82 14.42
N PRO A 66 4.01 -9.30 13.44
CA PRO A 66 4.67 -8.03 13.61
C PRO A 66 3.63 -6.89 13.75
N PRO A 67 4.02 -5.74 14.34
CA PRO A 67 3.08 -4.68 14.70
C PRO A 67 2.25 -4.12 13.52
N ARG A 68 2.81 -4.14 12.30
CA ARG A 68 2.16 -3.57 11.11
C ARG A 68 1.08 -4.49 10.58
N GLU A 69 1.34 -5.78 10.54
CA GLU A 69 0.40 -6.85 10.20
C GLU A 69 -0.74 -6.90 11.22
N LYS A 70 -0.42 -6.76 12.53
CA LYS A 70 -1.43 -6.60 13.60
C LYS A 70 -2.31 -5.38 13.35
N LYS A 71 -1.73 -4.25 12.94
CA LYS A 71 -2.49 -3.03 12.62
C LYS A 71 -3.41 -3.24 11.41
N VAL A 72 -2.97 -3.96 10.38
CA VAL A 72 -3.86 -4.34 9.26
C VAL A 72 -4.98 -5.26 9.76
N CYS A 73 -4.67 -6.26 10.58
CA CYS A 73 -5.65 -7.16 11.19
C CYS A 73 -6.74 -6.42 11.98
N TYR A 74 -6.37 -5.40 12.75
CA TYR A 74 -7.33 -4.53 13.45
C TYR A 74 -8.39 -3.92 12.51
N TYR A 75 -8.00 -3.58 11.28
CA TYR A 75 -8.93 -3.03 10.28
C TYR A 75 -9.73 -4.09 9.53
N ILE A 76 -9.15 -5.26 9.23
CA ILE A 76 -9.78 -6.27 8.36
C ILE A 76 -10.62 -7.31 9.11
N ASP A 77 -10.32 -7.61 10.38
CA ASP A 77 -11.05 -8.63 11.15
C ASP A 77 -12.55 -8.30 11.31
N PRO A 78 -12.96 -7.06 11.62
CA PRO A 78 -14.38 -6.69 11.70
C PRO A 78 -15.13 -6.83 10.37
N ILE A 79 -14.40 -6.79 9.24
CA ILE A 79 -14.97 -6.84 7.88
C ILE A 79 -14.63 -8.14 7.15
N LYS A 80 -14.24 -9.21 7.86
CA LYS A 80 -13.80 -10.47 7.23
C LYS A 80 -14.78 -11.09 6.24
N ARG A 81 -16.10 -10.89 6.44
CA ARG A 81 -17.14 -11.31 5.47
C ARG A 81 -17.03 -10.56 4.14
N ASP A 82 -16.76 -9.26 4.19
CA ASP A 82 -16.55 -8.41 3.01
C ASP A 82 -15.25 -8.74 2.29
N VAL A 83 -14.24 -9.23 3.02
CA VAL A 83 -12.95 -9.68 2.48
C VAL A 83 -13.05 -11.10 1.92
N ALA A 84 -13.81 -12.00 2.54
CA ALA A 84 -14.02 -13.37 2.07
C ALA A 84 -14.78 -13.44 0.74
N GLN A 85 -15.71 -12.51 0.50
CA GLN A 85 -16.46 -12.43 -0.75
C GLN A 85 -15.55 -12.34 -2.01
N PRO A 86 -14.65 -11.34 -2.15
CA PRO A 86 -13.76 -11.25 -3.30
C PRO A 86 -12.74 -12.39 -3.38
N PHE A 87 -12.34 -12.99 -2.26
CA PHE A 87 -11.54 -14.23 -2.27
C PHE A 87 -12.27 -15.36 -2.98
N SER A 88 -13.55 -15.56 -2.66
CA SER A 88 -14.34 -16.67 -3.20
C SER A 88 -14.52 -16.64 -4.72
N THR A 89 -14.33 -15.47 -5.34
CA THR A 89 -14.39 -15.28 -6.79
C THR A 89 -13.01 -15.29 -7.45
N GLY A 90 -11.94 -15.63 -6.73
CA GLY A 90 -10.59 -15.66 -7.25
C GLY A 90 -9.96 -14.27 -7.48
N MET A 91 -10.43 -13.23 -6.80
CA MET A 91 -9.88 -11.88 -6.97
C MET A 91 -8.38 -11.84 -6.58
N PRO A 92 -7.51 -11.24 -7.41
CA PRO A 92 -6.11 -11.01 -7.05
C PRO A 92 -5.95 -10.20 -5.75
N VAL A 93 -4.91 -10.49 -4.97
CA VAL A 93 -4.70 -9.89 -3.64
C VAL A 93 -4.58 -8.36 -3.71
N ASP A 94 -3.89 -7.82 -4.71
CA ASP A 94 -3.75 -6.37 -4.92
C ASP A 94 -5.11 -5.69 -5.11
N LYS A 95 -6.03 -6.36 -5.81
CA LYS A 95 -7.40 -5.86 -6.05
C LYS A 95 -8.26 -5.95 -4.80
N VAL A 96 -8.08 -6.98 -3.97
CA VAL A 96 -8.73 -7.07 -2.66
C VAL A 96 -8.29 -5.89 -1.79
N CYS A 97 -6.99 -5.62 -1.68
CA CYS A 97 -6.48 -4.48 -0.91
C CYS A 97 -6.94 -3.13 -1.45
N LYS A 98 -7.00 -2.94 -2.78
CA LYS A 98 -7.56 -1.72 -3.38
C LYS A 98 -9.04 -1.51 -3.01
N ARG A 99 -9.84 -2.58 -3.00
CA ARG A 99 -11.25 -2.51 -2.56
C ARG A 99 -11.38 -2.18 -1.08
N ILE A 100 -10.53 -2.75 -0.23
CA ILE A 100 -10.49 -2.41 1.20
C ILE A 100 -10.10 -0.94 1.36
N ASN A 101 -9.08 -0.46 0.64
CA ASN A 101 -8.60 0.93 0.67
C ASN A 101 -9.68 1.95 0.31
N GLN A 102 -10.54 1.63 -0.68
CA GLN A 102 -11.67 2.48 -1.06
C GLN A 102 -12.68 2.67 0.09
N LYS A 103 -12.80 1.70 0.99
CA LYS A 103 -13.67 1.79 2.18
C LYS A 103 -12.94 2.38 3.39
N ASN A 104 -11.66 2.05 3.55
CA ASN A 104 -10.81 2.53 4.62
C ASN A 104 -9.38 2.74 4.12
N ALA A 105 -9.05 4.00 3.85
CA ALA A 105 -7.72 4.41 3.36
C ALA A 105 -6.60 4.19 4.40
N GLU A 106 -6.92 3.98 5.68
CA GLU A 106 -5.91 3.71 6.70
C GLU A 106 -5.22 2.35 6.49
N VAL A 107 -5.89 1.40 5.83
CA VAL A 107 -5.35 0.05 5.60
C VAL A 107 -4.09 0.11 4.74
N CYS A 108 -4.12 0.79 3.59
CA CYS A 108 -2.93 1.00 2.78
C CYS A 108 -2.03 2.14 3.28
N GLY A 109 -2.48 2.88 4.29
CA GLY A 109 -1.64 3.76 5.09
C GLY A 109 -0.62 3.00 5.95
N VAL A 110 -0.88 1.72 6.25
CA VAL A 110 0.09 0.83 6.90
C VAL A 110 1.12 0.37 5.86
N LYS A 111 2.34 0.89 5.99
CA LYS A 111 3.46 0.67 5.08
C LYS A 111 4.64 0.07 5.80
N PHE A 112 5.55 -0.65 5.13
CA PHE A 112 6.79 -1.10 5.79
C PHE A 112 7.69 0.09 6.17
N PRO A 113 8.56 -0.05 7.18
CA PRO A 113 9.53 0.99 7.50
C PRO A 113 10.45 1.24 6.30
N ILE A 114 10.73 2.51 6.03
CA ILE A 114 11.72 2.89 5.02
C ILE A 114 13.11 2.75 5.66
N LYS A 115 13.91 1.81 5.16
CA LYS A 115 15.29 1.57 5.62
C LYS A 115 16.26 2.61 5.07
N SER A 116 16.10 3.84 5.52
CA SER A 116 16.87 4.99 5.01
C SER A 116 18.36 5.00 5.36
N ALA A 117 18.83 4.19 6.31
CA ALA A 117 20.24 4.01 6.63
C ALA A 117 21.03 3.35 5.49
N ALA A 118 20.36 2.54 4.67
CA ALA A 118 20.94 1.92 3.48
C ALA A 118 20.81 2.80 2.22
N MET A 119 20.17 3.97 2.32
CA MET A 119 19.94 4.86 1.19
C MET A 119 21.05 5.91 1.06
N PRO A 120 21.44 6.29 -0.17
CA PRO A 120 22.25 7.48 -0.39
C PRO A 120 21.56 8.74 0.14
N LYS A 121 22.33 9.72 0.64
CA LYS A 121 21.79 10.97 1.22
C LYS A 121 20.97 11.75 0.19
N GLU A 122 21.37 11.69 -1.07
CA GLU A 122 20.72 12.34 -2.19
C GLU A 122 19.33 11.75 -2.45
N ASP A 123 19.14 10.45 -2.20
CA ASP A 123 17.85 9.79 -2.35
C ASP A 123 16.92 10.09 -1.17
N ILE A 124 17.47 10.25 0.04
CA ILE A 124 16.71 10.76 1.19
C ILE A 124 16.20 12.18 0.89
N ALA A 125 17.02 13.04 0.27
CA ALA A 125 16.62 14.40 -0.10
C ALA A 125 15.46 14.45 -1.12
N LYS A 126 15.29 13.42 -1.94
CA LYS A 126 14.17 13.30 -2.90
C LYS A 126 12.85 12.92 -2.24
N LEU A 127 12.87 12.33 -1.04
CA LEU A 127 11.64 11.94 -0.33
C LEU A 127 10.73 13.15 -0.04
N ARG A 128 9.42 12.92 -0.02
CA ARG A 128 8.45 13.94 0.41
C ARG A 128 8.50 14.11 1.93
N VAL A 129 8.16 15.29 2.45
CA VAL A 129 8.14 15.58 3.90
C VAL A 129 7.32 14.56 4.69
N LYS A 130 6.19 14.08 4.14
CA LYS A 130 5.38 13.02 4.77
C LYS A 130 6.17 11.72 5.00
N ALA A 131 7.00 11.32 4.03
CA ALA A 131 7.83 10.12 4.16
C ALA A 131 9.00 10.33 5.14
N LEU A 132 9.61 11.52 5.13
CA LEU A 132 10.66 11.90 6.09
C LEU A 132 10.12 11.87 7.53
N LYS A 133 8.96 12.49 7.77
CA LYS A 133 8.25 12.43 9.07
C LYS A 133 7.94 11.00 9.48
N LYS A 134 7.54 10.14 8.52
CA LYS A 134 7.27 8.73 8.79
C LYS A 134 8.53 7.98 9.21
N ILE A 135 9.67 8.20 8.56
CA ILE A 135 10.95 7.59 8.97
C ILE A 135 11.28 7.96 10.41
N LEU A 136 11.19 9.25 10.75
CA LEU A 136 11.45 9.73 12.11
C LEU A 136 10.49 9.10 13.12
N ALA A 137 9.19 9.05 12.81
CA ALA A 137 8.19 8.41 13.66
C ALA A 137 8.43 6.89 13.82
N ASP A 138 8.82 6.20 12.74
CA ASP A 138 9.16 4.77 12.76
C ASP A 138 10.42 4.50 13.61
N ARG A 139 11.27 5.51 13.86
CA ARG A 139 12.42 5.48 14.79
C ARG A 139 12.10 6.00 16.20
N GLY A 140 10.86 6.41 16.47
CA GLY A 140 10.49 7.08 17.72
C GLY A 140 11.12 8.47 17.91
N VAL A 141 11.60 9.10 16.84
CA VAL A 141 12.21 10.43 16.85
C VAL A 141 11.18 11.48 16.45
N GLU A 142 11.07 12.54 17.24
CA GLU A 142 10.34 13.75 16.87
C GLU A 142 11.32 14.84 16.39
N CYS A 143 10.96 15.57 15.33
CA CYS A 143 11.68 16.79 14.96
C CYS A 143 10.89 18.03 15.34
N LYS A 144 11.12 18.53 16.56
CA LYS A 144 10.37 19.65 17.15
C LYS A 144 10.61 21.01 16.45
N ASN A 145 11.78 21.20 15.85
CA ASN A 145 12.19 22.48 15.24
C ASN A 145 12.35 22.40 13.72
N CYS A 146 11.85 21.34 13.06
CA CYS A 146 11.91 21.25 11.60
C CYS A 146 10.75 22.03 10.95
N VAL A 147 11.03 23.15 10.31
CA VAL A 147 10.12 23.96 9.49
C VAL A 147 10.30 23.65 8.00
N GLU A 148 11.56 23.59 7.54
CA GLU A 148 11.92 23.36 6.16
C GLU A 148 12.21 21.88 5.85
N LYS A 149 12.05 21.49 4.58
CA LYS A 149 12.30 20.11 4.13
C LYS A 149 13.74 19.66 4.43
N SER A 150 14.72 20.54 4.23
CA SER A 150 16.14 20.28 4.47
C SER A 150 16.40 19.86 5.93
N GLU A 151 15.71 20.45 6.89
CA GLU A 151 15.84 20.11 8.31
C GLU A 151 15.33 18.71 8.60
N TYR A 152 14.20 18.30 7.99
CA TYR A 152 13.73 16.92 8.07
C TYR A 152 14.72 15.93 7.44
N VAL A 153 15.32 16.28 6.29
CA VAL A 153 16.32 15.44 5.63
C VAL A 153 17.55 15.26 6.53
N ASN A 154 18.07 16.35 7.08
CA ASN A 154 19.22 16.31 8.00
C ASN A 154 18.92 15.47 9.23
N ARG A 155 17.74 15.65 9.84
CA ARG A 155 17.34 14.86 11.01
C ARG A 155 17.23 13.37 10.70
N VAL A 156 16.74 13.01 9.52
CA VAL A 156 16.70 11.61 9.06
C VAL A 156 18.11 11.06 8.88
N ILE A 157 19.06 11.83 8.36
CA ILE A 157 20.44 11.38 8.19
C ILE A 157 21.13 11.19 9.56
N GLU A 158 20.99 12.14 10.49
CA GLU A 158 21.58 12.08 11.82
C GLU A 158 21.11 10.85 12.62
N THR A 159 19.85 10.49 12.45
CA THR A 159 19.22 9.38 13.19
C THR A 159 19.22 8.06 12.41
N ALA A 160 20.03 7.95 11.36
CA ALA A 160 20.12 6.74 10.54
C ALA A 160 20.49 5.47 11.33
N HIS A 161 21.27 5.61 12.40
CA HIS A 161 21.67 4.49 13.26
C HIS A 161 20.48 3.84 14.01
N LEU A 162 19.33 4.51 14.10
CA LEU A 162 18.12 3.98 14.75
C LEU A 162 17.22 3.17 13.81
N ASP A 163 17.65 2.90 12.57
CA ASP A 163 16.88 2.09 11.63
C ASP A 163 16.76 0.63 12.11
N GLY A 164 15.52 0.19 12.38
CA GLY A 164 15.21 -1.20 12.70
C GLY A 164 15.18 -1.54 14.19
N GLU A 165 15.22 -0.55 15.08
CA GLU A 165 15.11 -0.77 16.54
C GLU A 165 13.67 -0.99 17.06
N LEU A 166 12.66 -1.11 16.19
CA LEU A 166 11.24 -1.24 16.54
C LEU A 166 10.47 -2.27 15.70
#